data_AF-A0AAU1S9F7-F1
#
_entry.id   AF-A0AAU1S9F7-F1
#
_cell.length_a   1.000
_cell.length_b   1.000
_cell.length_c   1.000
_cell.angle_alpha   90.00
_cell.angle_beta   90.00
_cell.angle_gamma   90.00
#
_symmetry.space_group_name_H-M   'P 1'
#
loop_
_entity.id
_entity.type
_entity.pdbx_description
1 polymer ?
#
loop_
_entity_poly.entity_id
_entity_poly.type
_entity_poly.pdbx_seq_one_letter_code
_entity_poly.pdbx_strand_id
1 'polypeptide(L)' 'MTADPGEGPHVRQLLGAYVLDALTSGETHRVCRHLRECDGCTADYVEIAEAASLLGLVSEADLLGE' A
#
# COMPACT_ATOMS: atom_id res chain seq x y z
N MET A 1 16.41 15.06 -2.29
CA MET A 1 15.64 14.29 -1.29
C MET A 1 16.32 12.95 -1.18
N THR A 2 17.26 12.84 -0.25
CA THR A 2 18.13 11.66 -0.11
C THR A 2 17.47 10.75 0.92
N ALA A 3 16.97 9.60 0.49
CA ALA A 3 16.51 8.56 1.40
C ALA A 3 17.70 8.11 2.27
N ASP A 4 17.49 8.08 3.58
CA ASP A 4 18.47 7.56 4.53
C ASP A 4 18.72 6.06 4.24
N PRO A 5 19.96 5.64 3.98
CA PRO A 5 20.27 4.28 3.52
C PRO A 5 20.36 3.23 4.66
N GLY A 6 19.97 3.57 5.90
CA GLY A 6 20.08 2.68 7.06
C GLY A 6 18.83 1.85 7.40
N GLU A 7 17.67 2.19 6.86
CA GLU A 7 16.40 1.53 7.15
C GLU A 7 16.00 0.67 5.94
N GLY A 8 15.47 -0.54 6.15
CA GLY A 8 14.92 -1.35 5.06
C GLY A 8 13.93 -0.56 4.19
N PRO A 9 13.55 -1.04 3.00
CA PRO A 9 12.67 -0.29 2.10
C PRO A 9 11.45 0.25 2.85
N HIS A 10 11.27 1.58 2.85
CA HIS A 10 10.16 2.26 3.55
C HIS A 10 8.84 1.58 3.20
N VAL A 11 7.91 1.46 4.16
CA VAL A 11 6.64 0.73 3.96
C VAL A 11 5.79 1.30 2.83
N ARG A 12 6.09 2.52 2.37
CA ARG A 12 5.47 3.19 1.22
C ARG A 12 5.43 2.31 -0.03
N GLN A 13 6.48 1.51 -0.26
CA GLN A 13 6.53 0.57 -1.39
C GLN A 13 5.60 -0.65 -1.21
N LEU A 14 5.19 -0.95 0.02
CA LEU A 14 4.33 -2.09 0.37
C LEU A 14 2.85 -1.70 0.47
N LEU A 15 2.50 -0.40 0.43
CA LEU A 15 1.14 0.07 0.66
C LEU A 15 0.12 -0.46 -0.36
N GLY A 16 0.51 -0.59 -1.63
CA GLY A 16 -0.36 -1.19 -2.65
C GLY A 16 -0.71 -2.64 -2.34
N ALA A 17 0.29 -3.45 -2.01
CA ALA A 17 0.08 -4.84 -1.60
C ALA A 17 -0.67 -4.94 -0.27
N TYR A 18 -0.45 -4.02 0.67
CA TYR A 18 -1.17 -3.96 1.94
C TYR A 18 -2.68 -3.69 1.72
N VAL A 19 -3.03 -2.72 0.88
CA VAL A 19 -4.43 -2.38 0.56
C VAL A 19 -5.15 -3.52 -0.16
N LEU A 20 -4.43 -4.28 -0.99
CA LEU A 20 -4.96 -5.42 -1.73
C LEU A 20 -4.91 -6.75 -0.95
N ASP A 21 -4.60 -6.71 0.36
CA ASP A 21 -4.45 -7.89 1.23
C ASP A 21 -3.46 -8.95 0.69
N ALA A 22 -2.42 -8.51 -0.01
CA ALA A 22 -1.45 -9.37 -0.70
C ALA A 22 -0.12 -9.56 0.06
N LEU A 23 -0.06 -9.13 1.33
CA LEU A 23 1.14 -9.23 2.17
C LEU A 23 1.11 -10.44 3.10
N THR A 24 2.28 -10.94 3.47
CA THR A 24 2.38 -11.91 4.56
C THR A 24 1.98 -11.26 5.88
N SER A 25 1.51 -12.04 6.86
CA SER A 25 1.11 -11.51 8.18
C SER A 25 2.22 -10.71 8.88
N GLY A 26 3.49 -11.09 8.67
CA GLY A 26 4.64 -10.37 9.21
C GLY A 26 4.84 -9.00 8.58
N GLU A 27 4.62 -8.87 7.27
CA GLU A 27 4.68 -7.60 6.55
C GLU A 27 3.49 -6.71 6.91
N THR A 28 2.28 -7.27 6.95
CA THR A 28 1.06 -6.58 7.38
C THR A 28 1.23 -5.96 8.76
N HIS A 29 1.79 -6.71 9.73
CA HIS A 29 2.03 -6.19 11.07
C HIS A 29 3.06 -5.04 11.08
N ARG A 30 4.11 -5.12 10.24
CA ARG A 30 5.11 -4.04 10.11
C ARG A 30 4.51 -2.78 9.53
N VAL A 31 3.73 -2.89 8.44
CA VAL A 31 3.05 -1.76 7.80
C VAL A 31 2.05 -1.12 8.77
N CYS A 32 1.21 -1.93 9.40
CA CYS A 32 0.21 -1.47 10.36
C CYS A 32 0.85 -0.73 11.56
N ARG A 33 1.99 -1.21 12.07
CA ARG A 33 2.74 -0.51 13.11
C ARG A 33 3.25 0.83 12.62
N HIS A 34 3.87 0.88 11.45
CA HIS A 34 4.42 2.13 10.91
C HIS A 34 3.33 3.19 10.63
N LEU A 35 2.17 2.79 10.11
CA LEU A 35 1.05 3.71 9.87
C LEU A 35 0.53 4.39 11.14
N ARG A 36 0.68 3.75 12.31
CA ARG A 36 0.32 4.40 13.59
C ARG A 36 1.31 5.50 14.01
N GLU A 37 2.50 5.51 13.45
CA GLU A 37 3.62 6.37 13.90
C GLU A 37 4.03 7.40 12.83
N CYS A 38 3.56 7.28 11.58
CA CYS A 38 3.97 8.13 10.47
C CYS A 38 2.78 8.70 9.69
N ASP A 39 2.48 9.99 9.91
CA ASP A 39 1.41 10.71 9.20
C ASP A 39 1.62 10.74 7.67
N GLY A 40 2.88 10.83 7.21
CA GLY A 40 3.19 10.83 5.78
C GLY A 40 2.74 9.54 5.09
N CYS A 41 3.14 8.39 5.62
CA CYS A 41 2.69 7.10 5.08
C CYS A 41 1.21 6.83 5.27
N THR A 42 0.59 7.40 6.30
CA THR A 42 -0.87 7.35 6.47
C THR A 42 -1.58 8.15 5.38
N ALA A 43 -1.05 9.30 4.99
CA ALA A 43 -1.57 10.07 3.86
C ALA A 43 -1.42 9.29 2.53
N ASP A 44 -0.22 8.75 2.24
CA ASP A 44 0.00 7.90 1.06
C ASP A 44 -0.94 6.66 1.06
N TYR A 45 -1.19 6.05 2.22
CA TYR A 45 -2.12 4.92 2.37
C TYR A 45 -3.54 5.30 1.98
N VAL A 46 -4.04 6.47 2.40
CA VAL A 46 -5.38 6.93 2.06
C VAL A 46 -5.52 7.09 0.54
N GLU A 47 -4.57 7.76 -0.11
CA GLU A 47 -4.62 7.95 -1.58
C GLU A 47 -4.64 6.61 -2.33
N ILE A 48 -3.83 5.64 -1.89
CA ILE A 48 -3.78 4.30 -2.52
C ILE A 48 -5.06 3.51 -2.24
N ALA A 49 -5.63 3.61 -1.03
CA ALA A 49 -6.87 2.94 -0.67
C ALA A 49 -8.07 3.48 -1.48
N GLU A 50 -8.12 4.79 -1.74
CA GLU A 50 -9.11 5.40 -2.61
C GLU A 50 -8.97 4.88 -4.05
N ALA A 51 -7.75 4.85 -4.60
CA ALA A 51 -7.50 4.30 -5.93
C ALA A 51 -7.89 2.81 -6.03
N ALA A 52 -7.56 2.00 -5.03
CA ALA A 52 -7.90 0.58 -5.00
C ALA A 52 -9.41 0.33 -4.92
N SER A 53 -10.16 1.23 -4.28
CA SER A 53 -11.63 1.14 -4.23
C SER A 53 -12.27 1.24 -5.61
N LEU A 54 -11.63 1.93 -6.57
CA LEU A 54 -12.09 2.00 -7.96
C LEU A 54 -11.93 0.66 -8.69
N LEU A 55 -10.99 -0.20 -8.27
CA LEU A 55 -10.81 -1.53 -8.88
C LEU A 55 -12.05 -2.41 -8.68
N GLY A 56 -12.84 -2.19 -7.62
CA GLY A 56 -14.10 -2.90 -7.41
C GLY A 56 -15.22 -2.56 -8.41
N LEU A 57 -15.02 -1.51 -9.24
CA LEU A 57 -15.98 -1.11 -10.28
C LEU A 57 -15.76 -1.84 -11.61
N VAL A 58 -14.59 -2.44 -11.80
CA VAL A 58 -14.21 -3.15 -13.01
C VAL A 58 -14.11 -4.64 -12.75
N SER A 59 -14.49 -5.44 -13.73
CA SER A 59 -14.27 -6.89 -13.68
C SER A 59 -12.92 -7.23 -14.31
N GLU A 60 -12.39 -8.41 -14.02
CA GLU A 60 -11.15 -8.87 -14.64
C GLU A 60 -11.22 -8.88 -16.18
N ALA A 61 -12.39 -9.20 -16.75
CA ALA A 61 -12.62 -9.15 -18.19
C ALA A 61 -12.50 -7.72 -18.79
N ASP A 62 -12.94 -6.70 -18.06
CA ASP A 62 -12.80 -5.29 -18.49
C ASP A 62 -11.32 -4.87 -18.57
N LEU A 63 -10.51 -5.34 -17.63
CA LEU A 63 -9.07 -5.11 -17.60
C LEU A 63 -8.31 -5.88 -18.71
N LEU A 64 -8.83 -7.03 -19.13
CA LEU A 64 -8.23 -7.87 -20.17
C LEU A 64 -8.66 -7.47 -21.60
N GLY A 65 -9.67 -6.61 -21.74
CA GLY A 65 -10.09 -6.04 -23.02
C GLY A 65 -10.89 -6.96 -23.92
N GLU A 66 -11.78 -7.80 -23.35
CA GLU A 66 -12.68 -8.69 -24.10
C GLU A 66 -13.92 -7.98 -24.69
#